data_AF-A0A2D5QR96-F1
#
_entry.id   AF-A0A2D5QR96-F1
#
_cell.length_a   1.000
_cell.length_b   1.000
_cell.length_c   1.000
_cell.angle_alpha   90.00
_cell.angle_beta   90.00
_cell.angle_gamma   90.00
#
_symmetry.space_group_name_H-M   'P 1'
#
loop_
_entity.id
_entity.type
_entity.pdbx_description
1 polymer ?
#
loop_
_entity_poly.entity_id
_entity_poly.type
_entity_poly.pdbx_seq_one_letter_code
_entity_poly.pdbx_strand_id
1 'polypeptide(L)'
;MSTDGLLWNYIFWLFILSVLVTIFEVLWPAREQNKIRKWLWSDYIYLVFNGHLLGPLLYAITSYHIVPHLDILLAKCGLKEILYFNAVESWGWGLILQSFFGLLILDFVQWLVHNTLHRVSFLWEIHKVHHSVKDGEMDWIVSFRFSWLEPVIYKIAMYTPAMWFGFAPEALFFHAVFGTLIGHLNHANLNWGYGPFRYIFNSPRMHLYHHAYDAPAPGQNFGIILSCWDWLFGTCHLPDEPCPKIGFPGVDDLPNDFFGQVAWPLPQFVKVFGKGTRPMTSIIGILILLILYGVSLVSTSSSDTLSLNESTPSLQTVGQTKVRLYTETTEYFFQVSACIDLESMSGDWLHRAYKTNTQEPTSILAKPLLEIFDSPTGDDRNKRLVYERISSLQQMTQSDYFDEHSLARSLDKMTLQKILRTKEVQQRTEVSTTDLSGSKHDHLW
;
A
#
# COMPACT_ATOMS: atom_id res chain seq x y z
N MET A 1 -0.16 15.66 -16.14
CA MET A 1 0.25 15.24 -14.78
C MET A 1 1.15 16.33 -14.23
N SER A 2 0.94 16.80 -13.00
CA SER A 2 1.86 17.76 -12.38
C SER A 2 3.24 17.13 -12.20
N THR A 3 4.28 17.94 -12.04
CA THR A 3 5.64 17.48 -11.71
C THR A 3 5.63 16.61 -10.45
N ASP A 4 4.83 17.02 -9.46
CA ASP A 4 4.70 16.27 -8.20
C ASP A 4 4.00 14.94 -8.42
N GLY A 5 2.95 14.90 -9.26
CA GLY A 5 2.29 13.66 -9.64
C GLY A 5 3.22 12.69 -10.38
N LEU A 6 4.17 13.20 -11.17
CA LEU A 6 5.18 12.39 -11.85
C LEU A 6 6.21 11.81 -10.87
N LEU A 7 6.68 12.61 -9.92
CA LEU A 7 7.64 12.18 -8.90
C LEU A 7 7.07 11.12 -7.95
N TRP A 8 5.75 11.14 -7.74
CA TRP A 8 5.02 10.12 -6.97
C TRP A 8 4.54 8.93 -7.80
N ASN A 9 4.93 8.85 -9.08
CA ASN A 9 4.51 7.78 -9.96
C ASN A 9 5.58 6.68 -10.04
N TYR A 10 5.26 5.50 -9.52
CA TYR A 10 6.19 4.36 -9.55
C TYR A 10 6.54 3.91 -10.98
N ILE A 11 5.61 3.99 -11.93
CA ILE A 11 5.85 3.61 -13.34
C ILE A 11 6.86 4.55 -13.97
N PHE A 12 6.78 5.85 -13.65
CA PHE A 12 7.77 6.82 -14.10
C PHE A 12 9.18 6.44 -13.61
N TRP A 13 9.33 6.17 -12.31
CA TRP A 13 10.61 5.73 -11.76
C TRP A 13 11.08 4.40 -12.34
N LEU A 14 10.20 3.42 -12.48
CA LEU A 14 10.55 2.13 -13.07
C LEU A 14 11.13 2.32 -14.47
N PHE A 15 10.50 3.12 -15.33
CA PHE A 15 11.03 3.45 -16.66
C PHE A 15 12.43 4.10 -16.58
N ILE A 16 12.59 5.13 -15.74
CA ILE A 16 13.87 5.83 -15.58
C ILE A 16 14.98 4.87 -15.11
N LEU A 17 14.69 4.03 -14.13
CA LEU A 17 15.63 3.06 -13.59
C LEU A 17 15.98 1.98 -14.62
N SER A 18 14.99 1.49 -15.39
CA SER A 18 15.20 0.55 -16.49
C SER A 18 16.13 1.13 -17.57
N VAL A 19 15.91 2.38 -17.99
CA VAL A 19 16.77 3.07 -18.96
C VAL A 19 18.17 3.27 -18.40
N LEU A 20 18.28 3.72 -17.15
CA LEU A 20 19.56 3.96 -16.48
C LEU A 20 20.41 2.68 -16.42
N VAL A 21 19.82 1.56 -15.97
CA VAL A 21 20.56 0.31 -15.85
C VAL A 21 20.87 -0.31 -17.22
N THR A 22 20.00 -0.14 -18.21
CA THR A 22 20.32 -0.49 -19.61
C THR A 22 21.57 0.26 -20.10
N ILE A 23 21.68 1.57 -19.82
CA ILE A 23 22.86 2.35 -20.18
C ILE A 23 24.11 1.77 -19.51
N PHE A 24 24.01 1.39 -18.23
CA PHE A 24 25.14 0.78 -17.52
C PHE A 24 25.57 -0.55 -18.15
N GLU A 25 24.63 -1.43 -18.53
CA GLU A 25 24.95 -2.69 -19.21
C GLU A 25 25.64 -2.49 -20.56
N VAL A 26 25.24 -1.46 -21.31
CA VAL A 26 25.86 -1.14 -22.61
C VAL A 26 27.28 -0.59 -22.42
N LEU A 27 27.50 0.25 -21.41
CA LEU A 27 28.79 0.89 -21.18
C LEU A 27 29.80 -0.03 -20.48
N TRP A 28 29.35 -0.91 -19.59
CA TRP A 28 30.22 -1.76 -18.76
C TRP A 28 29.74 -3.22 -18.69
N PRO A 29 29.59 -3.92 -19.83
CA PRO A 29 29.13 -5.30 -19.84
C PRO A 29 30.13 -6.21 -19.12
N ALA A 30 29.64 -7.05 -18.21
CA ALA A 30 30.44 -8.02 -17.49
C ALA A 30 30.82 -9.25 -18.32
N ARG A 31 29.88 -9.69 -19.18
CA ARG A 31 30.03 -10.85 -20.05
C ARG A 31 29.39 -10.59 -21.41
N GLU A 32 29.80 -11.35 -22.41
CA GLU A 32 29.10 -11.38 -23.68
C GLU A 32 27.69 -11.95 -23.48
N GLN A 33 26.70 -11.32 -24.10
CA GLN A 33 25.29 -11.71 -23.99
C GLN A 33 24.59 -11.68 -25.34
N ASN A 34 23.53 -12.47 -25.43
CA ASN A 34 22.66 -12.48 -26.58
C ASN A 34 21.87 -11.17 -26.63
N LYS A 35 22.20 -10.28 -27.58
CA LYS A 35 21.50 -8.99 -27.76
C LYS A 35 19.99 -9.13 -27.96
N ILE A 36 19.55 -10.24 -28.54
CA ILE A 36 18.14 -10.59 -28.69
C ILE A 36 17.96 -12.01 -28.19
N ARG A 37 17.48 -12.15 -26.95
CA ARG A 37 17.23 -13.43 -26.30
C ARG A 37 15.95 -14.04 -26.86
N LYS A 38 15.93 -15.37 -27.07
CA LYS A 38 14.79 -16.09 -27.69
C LYS A 38 13.45 -15.85 -26.98
N TRP A 39 13.48 -15.64 -25.66
CA TRP A 39 12.30 -15.44 -24.81
C TRP A 39 12.27 -14.09 -24.09
N LEU A 40 12.98 -13.08 -24.63
CA LEU A 40 13.01 -11.73 -24.07
C LEU A 40 11.60 -11.13 -23.89
N TRP A 41 10.66 -11.47 -24.78
CA TRP A 41 9.27 -11.03 -24.68
C TRP A 41 8.59 -11.53 -23.39
N SER A 42 8.92 -12.72 -22.89
CA SER A 42 8.37 -13.26 -21.64
C SER A 42 8.75 -12.37 -20.47
N ASP A 43 9.99 -11.88 -20.46
CA ASP A 43 10.50 -10.98 -19.42
C ASP A 43 9.85 -9.60 -19.47
N TYR A 44 9.52 -9.09 -20.66
CA TYR A 44 8.71 -7.87 -20.77
C TYR A 44 7.29 -8.06 -20.21
N ILE A 45 6.67 -9.24 -20.44
CA ILE A 45 5.38 -9.54 -19.81
C ILE A 45 5.53 -9.61 -18.29
N TYR A 46 6.60 -10.21 -17.76
CA TYR A 46 6.89 -10.19 -16.33
C TYR A 46 7.10 -8.78 -15.78
N LEU A 47 7.85 -7.93 -16.47
CA LEU A 47 8.07 -6.53 -16.08
C LEU A 47 6.74 -5.78 -15.98
N VAL A 48 5.84 -5.94 -16.95
CA VAL A 48 4.51 -5.32 -16.90
C VAL A 48 3.64 -5.96 -15.83
N PHE A 49 3.51 -7.29 -15.82
CA PHE A 49 2.63 -8.00 -14.92
C PHE A 49 3.08 -7.90 -13.45
N ASN A 50 4.29 -8.36 -13.13
CA ASN A 50 4.83 -8.33 -11.76
C ASN A 50 5.25 -6.92 -11.34
N GLY A 51 5.84 -6.14 -12.25
CA GLY A 51 6.36 -4.81 -11.93
C GLY A 51 5.30 -3.71 -11.91
N HIS A 52 4.23 -3.79 -12.71
CA HIS A 52 3.24 -2.71 -12.82
C HIS A 52 1.84 -3.10 -12.34
N LEU A 53 1.36 -4.30 -12.67
CA LEU A 53 -0.05 -4.65 -12.46
C LEU A 53 -0.29 -5.33 -11.11
N LEU A 54 0.56 -6.30 -10.76
CA LEU A 54 0.33 -7.17 -9.61
C LEU A 54 0.42 -6.40 -8.29
N GLY A 55 1.36 -5.46 -8.15
CA GLY A 55 1.49 -4.64 -6.95
C GLY A 55 0.22 -3.82 -6.63
N PRO A 56 -0.24 -2.94 -7.53
CA PRO A 56 -1.49 -2.19 -7.37
C PRO A 56 -2.72 -3.09 -7.22
N LEU A 57 -2.78 -4.20 -7.97
CA LEU A 57 -3.86 -5.17 -7.83
C LEU A 57 -3.90 -5.77 -6.42
N LEU A 58 -2.76 -6.25 -5.91
CA LEU A 58 -2.67 -6.78 -4.55
C LEU A 58 -2.97 -5.71 -3.52
N TYR A 59 -2.48 -4.49 -3.69
CA TYR A 59 -2.81 -3.37 -2.80
C TYR A 59 -4.32 -3.09 -2.77
N ALA A 60 -4.98 -3.04 -3.94
CA ALA A 60 -6.42 -2.83 -4.03
C ALA A 60 -7.19 -3.98 -3.38
N ILE A 61 -6.86 -5.24 -3.70
CA ILE A 61 -7.49 -6.41 -3.09
C ILE A 61 -7.30 -6.39 -1.57
N THR A 62 -6.07 -6.16 -1.11
CA THR A 62 -5.78 -6.10 0.32
C THR A 62 -6.56 -4.98 1.00
N SER A 63 -6.54 -3.77 0.46
CA SER A 63 -7.16 -2.60 1.09
C SER A 63 -8.69 -2.67 1.08
N TYR A 64 -9.31 -3.10 -0.02
CA TYR A 64 -10.77 -3.11 -0.15
C TYR A 64 -11.42 -4.40 0.36
N HIS A 65 -10.72 -5.53 0.30
CA HIS A 65 -11.33 -6.84 0.60
C HIS A 65 -10.69 -7.57 1.78
N ILE A 66 -9.43 -7.30 2.16
CA ILE A 66 -8.78 -8.05 3.25
C ILE A 66 -8.78 -7.22 4.54
N VAL A 67 -8.27 -5.99 4.48
CA VAL A 67 -8.09 -5.11 5.65
C VAL A 67 -9.39 -4.87 6.41
N PRO A 68 -10.55 -4.58 5.78
CA PRO A 68 -11.79 -4.35 6.54
C PRO A 68 -12.24 -5.56 7.35
N HIS A 69 -12.10 -6.76 6.78
CA HIS A 69 -12.45 -8.01 7.48
C HIS A 69 -11.42 -8.37 8.55
N LEU A 70 -10.14 -8.16 8.26
CA LEU A 70 -9.05 -8.35 9.23
C LEU A 70 -9.22 -7.41 10.42
N ASP A 71 -9.58 -6.15 10.19
CA ASP A 71 -9.85 -5.15 11.22
C ASP A 71 -10.98 -5.57 12.16
N ILE A 72 -12.09 -6.05 11.61
CA ILE A 72 -13.22 -6.55 12.40
C ILE A 72 -12.78 -7.77 13.25
N LEU A 73 -12.01 -8.68 12.66
CA LEU A 73 -11.50 -9.86 13.36
C LEU A 73 -10.56 -9.48 14.50
N LEU A 74 -9.56 -8.63 14.22
CA LEU A 74 -8.59 -8.16 15.20
C LEU A 74 -9.26 -7.36 16.32
N ALA A 75 -10.26 -6.53 16.00
CA ALA A 75 -11.02 -5.79 17.01
C ALA A 75 -11.80 -6.75 17.93
N LYS A 76 -12.44 -7.79 17.38
CA LYS A 76 -13.13 -8.83 18.18
C LYS A 76 -12.18 -9.59 19.10
N CYS A 77 -10.95 -9.82 18.65
CA CYS A 77 -9.93 -10.51 19.43
C CYS A 77 -9.14 -9.59 20.38
N GLY A 78 -9.39 -8.26 20.36
CA GLY A 78 -8.61 -7.29 21.13
C GLY A 78 -7.15 -7.15 20.67
N LEU A 79 -6.85 -7.52 19.42
CA LEU A 79 -5.50 -7.53 18.84
C LEU A 79 -5.23 -6.33 17.91
N LYS A 80 -6.25 -5.49 17.64
CA LYS A 80 -6.14 -4.39 16.68
C LYS A 80 -5.01 -3.42 17.03
N GLU A 81 -4.99 -2.92 18.27
CA GLU A 81 -3.96 -1.99 18.76
C GLU A 81 -2.55 -2.61 18.82
N ILE A 82 -2.46 -3.95 18.89
CA ILE A 82 -1.17 -4.65 18.88
C ILE A 82 -0.62 -4.70 17.46
N LEU A 83 -1.46 -4.95 16.47
CA LEU A 83 -1.02 -5.03 15.07
C LEU A 83 -0.82 -3.66 14.45
N TYR A 84 -1.66 -2.67 14.77
CA TYR A 84 -1.58 -1.30 14.26
C TYR A 84 -0.98 -0.36 15.29
N PHE A 85 0.15 -0.77 15.87
CA PHE A 85 0.77 -0.03 16.96
C PHE A 85 1.29 1.36 16.55
N ASN A 86 1.55 1.57 15.25
CA ASN A 86 2.08 2.82 14.69
C ASN A 86 3.32 3.32 15.45
N ALA A 87 4.25 2.40 15.73
CA ALA A 87 5.42 2.65 16.58
C ALA A 87 6.17 3.93 16.22
N VAL A 88 6.31 4.20 14.91
CA VAL A 88 7.08 5.32 14.38
C VAL A 88 6.46 6.67 14.71
N GLU A 89 5.12 6.76 14.76
CA GLU A 89 4.40 7.96 15.19
C GLU A 89 4.77 8.31 16.63
N SER A 90 4.77 7.31 17.52
CA SER A 90 5.12 7.49 18.94
C SER A 90 6.56 7.96 19.16
N TRP A 91 7.45 7.67 18.21
CA TRP A 91 8.86 8.07 18.28
C TRP A 91 9.13 9.48 17.75
N GLY A 92 8.16 10.09 17.05
CA GLY A 92 8.30 11.42 16.46
C GLY A 92 9.37 11.52 15.37
N TRP A 93 9.66 10.42 14.68
CA TRP A 93 10.70 10.39 13.65
C TRP A 93 10.27 11.09 12.36
N GLY A 94 11.10 11.99 11.86
CA GLY A 94 10.90 12.62 10.55
C GLY A 94 11.11 11.64 9.39
N LEU A 95 10.60 12.00 8.21
CA LEU A 95 10.54 11.14 7.02
C LEU A 95 11.87 10.46 6.65
N ILE A 96 13.01 11.15 6.80
CA ILE A 96 14.33 10.60 6.48
C ILE A 96 14.65 9.37 7.37
N LEU A 97 14.43 9.49 8.69
CA LEU A 97 14.66 8.39 9.62
C LEU A 97 13.68 7.24 9.37
N GLN A 98 12.42 7.56 9.08
CA GLN A 98 11.43 6.55 8.69
C GLN A 98 11.85 5.79 7.43
N SER A 99 12.40 6.49 6.43
CA SER A 99 12.82 5.91 5.16
C SER A 99 13.99 4.95 5.34
N PHE A 100 15.03 5.34 6.09
CA PHE A 100 16.18 4.47 6.34
C PHE A 100 15.83 3.29 7.27
N PHE A 101 15.02 3.54 8.31
CA PHE A 101 14.60 2.46 9.20
C PHE A 101 13.64 1.49 8.50
N GLY A 102 12.68 2.01 7.74
CA GLY A 102 11.80 1.20 6.90
C GLY A 102 12.59 0.38 5.89
N LEU A 103 13.59 0.97 5.25
CA LEU A 103 14.49 0.22 4.36
C LEU A 103 15.20 -0.93 5.08
N LEU A 104 15.76 -0.68 6.26
CA LEU A 104 16.46 -1.70 7.04
C LEU A 104 15.52 -2.87 7.42
N ILE A 105 14.34 -2.57 7.95
CA ILE A 105 13.40 -3.59 8.42
C ILE A 105 12.79 -4.38 7.26
N LEU A 106 12.37 -3.68 6.20
CA LEU A 106 11.74 -4.32 5.06
C LEU A 106 12.74 -5.15 4.25
N ASP A 107 13.97 -4.67 4.07
CA ASP A 107 15.03 -5.47 3.43
C ASP A 107 15.40 -6.71 4.27
N PHE A 108 15.43 -6.61 5.60
CA PHE A 108 15.64 -7.79 6.45
C PHE A 108 14.53 -8.84 6.27
N VAL A 109 13.28 -8.40 6.16
CA VAL A 109 12.14 -9.30 5.90
C VAL A 109 12.24 -9.92 4.51
N GLN A 110 12.68 -9.15 3.50
CA GLN A 110 12.95 -9.69 2.18
C GLN A 110 14.08 -10.73 2.22
N TRP A 111 15.17 -10.47 2.93
CA TRP A 111 16.25 -11.43 3.15
C TRP A 111 15.74 -12.72 3.81
N LEU A 112 14.87 -12.62 4.82
CA LEU A 112 14.26 -13.78 5.48
C LEU A 112 13.40 -14.61 4.50
N VAL A 113 12.55 -13.94 3.73
CA VAL A 113 11.71 -14.60 2.71
C VAL A 113 12.60 -15.29 1.68
N HIS A 114 13.62 -14.60 1.18
CA HIS A 114 14.55 -15.12 0.17
C HIS A 114 15.31 -16.35 0.67
N ASN A 115 15.87 -16.27 1.87
CA ASN A 115 16.53 -17.39 2.52
C ASN A 115 15.57 -18.59 2.71
N THR A 116 14.31 -18.32 3.04
CA THR A 116 13.27 -19.36 3.20
C THR A 116 12.87 -19.98 1.86
N LEU A 117 12.80 -19.18 0.79
CA LEU A 117 12.54 -19.65 -0.59
C LEU A 117 13.57 -20.69 -1.04
N HIS A 118 14.83 -20.55 -0.61
CA HIS A 118 15.91 -21.49 -0.93
C HIS A 118 15.95 -22.74 -0.03
N ARG A 119 15.42 -22.65 1.19
CA ARG A 119 15.51 -23.75 2.19
C ARG A 119 14.30 -24.66 2.24
N VAL A 120 13.12 -24.16 1.88
CA VAL A 120 11.88 -24.96 1.88
C VAL A 120 11.63 -25.47 0.47
N SER A 121 11.67 -26.79 0.28
CA SER A 121 11.60 -27.41 -1.07
C SER A 121 10.39 -26.96 -1.90
N PHE A 122 9.23 -26.78 -1.26
CA PHE A 122 8.04 -26.27 -1.94
C PHE A 122 8.22 -24.81 -2.41
N LEU A 123 8.79 -23.95 -1.58
CA LEU A 123 9.06 -22.55 -1.91
C LEU A 123 10.18 -22.42 -2.94
N TRP A 124 11.13 -23.35 -2.94
CA TRP A 124 12.15 -23.43 -3.98
C TRP A 124 11.56 -23.70 -5.36
N GLU A 125 10.55 -24.57 -5.47
CA GLU A 125 9.87 -24.80 -6.76
C GLU A 125 9.22 -23.52 -7.33
N ILE A 126 8.73 -22.64 -6.46
CA ILE A 126 8.18 -21.32 -6.84
C ILE A 126 9.32 -20.41 -7.32
N HIS A 127 10.43 -20.41 -6.60
CA HIS A 127 11.58 -19.53 -6.82
C HIS A 127 12.49 -19.97 -7.97
N LYS A 128 12.43 -21.24 -8.42
CA LYS A 128 13.12 -21.72 -9.62
C LYS A 128 12.81 -20.90 -10.87
N VAL A 129 11.62 -20.31 -10.96
CA VAL A 129 11.26 -19.41 -12.08
C VAL A 129 12.21 -18.20 -12.12
N HIS A 130 12.56 -17.66 -10.96
CA HIS A 130 13.55 -16.59 -10.83
C HIS A 130 14.95 -17.05 -11.25
N HIS A 131 15.38 -18.21 -10.74
CA HIS A 131 16.68 -18.81 -11.08
C HIS A 131 16.74 -19.45 -12.47
N SER A 132 15.68 -19.39 -13.28
CA SER A 132 15.59 -20.06 -14.58
C SER A 132 16.44 -19.41 -15.68
N VAL A 133 17.00 -18.23 -15.39
CA VAL A 133 17.91 -17.53 -16.29
C VAL A 133 19.17 -18.35 -16.53
N LYS A 134 19.58 -18.42 -17.80
CA LYS A 134 20.74 -19.19 -18.24
C LYS A 134 21.91 -18.28 -18.53
N ASP A 135 23.10 -18.87 -18.58
CA ASP A 135 24.29 -18.11 -18.94
C ASP A 135 24.15 -17.45 -20.32
N GLY A 136 24.62 -16.21 -20.45
CA GLY A 136 24.41 -15.36 -21.62
C GLY A 136 23.04 -14.68 -21.74
N GLU A 137 22.15 -14.85 -20.75
CA GLU A 137 20.78 -14.29 -20.74
C GLU A 137 20.44 -13.38 -19.55
N MET A 138 21.39 -13.11 -18.65
CA MET A 138 21.18 -12.35 -17.41
C MET A 138 21.22 -10.83 -17.63
N ASP A 139 20.06 -10.19 -17.76
CA ASP A 139 19.95 -8.73 -17.80
C ASP A 139 19.03 -8.19 -16.69
N TRP A 140 19.00 -6.86 -16.54
CA TRP A 140 18.22 -6.22 -15.49
C TRP A 140 16.73 -6.60 -15.49
N ILE A 141 16.14 -6.99 -16.64
CA ILE A 141 14.71 -7.31 -16.75
C ILE A 141 14.39 -8.60 -15.98
N VAL A 142 15.37 -9.51 -15.87
CA VAL A 142 15.27 -10.76 -15.11
C VAL A 142 14.91 -10.52 -13.64
N SER A 143 15.16 -9.31 -13.11
CA SER A 143 14.75 -8.93 -11.76
C SER A 143 13.25 -9.04 -11.50
N PHE A 144 12.40 -9.13 -12.53
CA PHE A 144 10.95 -9.29 -12.41
C PHE A 144 10.43 -10.69 -12.79
N ARG A 145 11.31 -11.60 -13.21
CA ARG A 145 10.95 -12.97 -13.60
C ARG A 145 10.62 -13.78 -12.35
N PHE A 146 9.38 -13.69 -11.89
CA PHE A 146 8.89 -14.42 -10.73
C PHE A 146 7.61 -15.15 -11.10
N SER A 147 7.40 -16.33 -10.52
CA SER A 147 6.06 -16.91 -10.52
C SER A 147 5.10 -15.98 -9.74
N TRP A 148 3.81 -15.97 -10.10
CA TRP A 148 2.83 -15.02 -9.54
C TRP A 148 2.71 -15.06 -8.01
N LEU A 149 3.02 -16.21 -7.40
CA LEU A 149 2.90 -16.42 -5.96
C LEU A 149 4.05 -15.80 -5.17
N GLU A 150 5.22 -15.67 -5.76
CA GLU A 150 6.39 -15.13 -5.07
C GLU A 150 6.22 -13.65 -4.68
N PRO A 151 5.76 -12.74 -5.57
CA PRO A 151 5.43 -11.38 -5.17
C PRO A 151 4.37 -11.31 -4.06
N VAL A 152 3.38 -12.22 -4.06
CA VAL A 152 2.35 -12.29 -3.00
C VAL A 152 2.99 -12.62 -1.65
N ILE A 153 3.88 -13.62 -1.61
CA ILE A 153 4.60 -14.02 -0.38
C ILE A 153 5.41 -12.83 0.16
N TYR A 154 6.18 -12.15 -0.69
CA TYR A 154 6.95 -10.98 -0.28
C TYR A 154 6.05 -9.87 0.26
N LYS A 155 4.96 -9.51 -0.45
CA LYS A 155 4.07 -8.42 -0.02
C LYS A 155 3.38 -8.72 1.30
N ILE A 156 2.88 -9.93 1.51
CA ILE A 156 2.27 -10.32 2.80
C ILE A 156 3.28 -10.22 3.94
N ALA A 157 4.49 -10.74 3.74
CA ALA A 157 5.54 -10.71 4.75
C ALA A 157 5.97 -9.26 5.10
N MET A 158 6.08 -8.39 4.10
CA MET A 158 6.49 -6.99 4.28
C MET A 158 5.38 -6.09 4.83
N TYR A 159 4.11 -6.37 4.52
CA TYR A 159 2.98 -5.57 5.01
C TYR A 159 2.81 -5.69 6.53
N THR A 160 3.08 -6.86 7.09
CA THR A 160 2.94 -7.09 8.54
C THR A 160 3.78 -6.10 9.38
N PRO A 161 5.11 -5.99 9.19
CA PRO A 161 5.90 -4.98 9.89
C PRO A 161 5.56 -3.56 9.44
N ALA A 162 5.23 -3.32 8.15
CA ALA A 162 4.84 -1.98 7.71
C ALA A 162 3.61 -1.43 8.46
N MET A 163 2.60 -2.27 8.66
CA MET A 163 1.39 -1.95 9.45
C MET A 163 1.72 -1.78 10.93
N TRP A 164 2.61 -2.60 11.47
CA TRP A 164 3.03 -2.52 12.88
C TRP A 164 3.78 -1.24 13.22
N PHE A 165 4.73 -0.87 12.37
CA PHE A 165 5.53 0.34 12.56
C PHE A 165 4.77 1.61 12.14
N GLY A 166 3.82 1.53 11.20
CA GLY A 166 3.06 2.69 10.73
C GLY A 166 3.92 3.69 9.95
N PHE A 167 4.75 3.20 9.02
CA PHE A 167 5.61 4.07 8.21
C PHE A 167 4.80 5.00 7.31
N ALA A 168 5.30 6.24 7.14
CA ALA A 168 4.76 7.16 6.15
C ALA A 168 4.76 6.54 4.74
N PRO A 169 3.71 6.76 3.92
CA PRO A 169 3.63 6.26 2.55
C PRO A 169 4.86 6.61 1.71
N GLU A 170 5.43 7.79 1.94
CA GLU A 170 6.63 8.30 1.28
C GLU A 170 7.88 7.46 1.58
N ALA A 171 8.01 6.97 2.82
CA ALA A 171 9.10 6.07 3.21
C ALA A 171 8.96 4.70 2.53
N LEU A 172 7.73 4.18 2.42
CA LEU A 172 7.45 2.93 1.70
C LEU A 172 7.67 3.08 0.18
N PHE A 173 7.32 4.24 -0.38
CA PHE A 173 7.58 4.56 -1.77
C PHE A 173 9.08 4.67 -2.07
N PHE A 174 9.84 5.33 -1.18
CA PHE A 174 11.30 5.34 -1.25
C PHE A 174 11.88 3.92 -1.26
N HIS A 175 11.43 3.06 -0.35
CA HIS A 175 11.84 1.65 -0.34
C HIS A 175 11.52 0.95 -1.66
N ALA A 176 10.32 1.15 -2.22
CA ALA A 176 9.93 0.55 -3.49
C ALA A 176 10.84 1.00 -4.66
N VAL A 177 11.08 2.30 -4.81
CA VAL A 177 11.93 2.85 -5.88
C VAL A 177 13.38 2.42 -5.70
N PHE A 178 13.93 2.55 -4.50
CA PHE A 178 15.32 2.20 -4.22
C PHE A 178 15.56 0.69 -4.33
N GLY A 179 14.65 -0.13 -3.79
CA GLY A 179 14.70 -1.59 -3.92
C GLY A 179 14.65 -2.04 -5.38
N THR A 180 13.85 -1.39 -6.23
CA THR A 180 13.82 -1.67 -7.67
C THR A 180 15.12 -1.29 -8.37
N LEU A 181 15.73 -0.16 -8.02
CA LEU A 181 17.06 0.20 -8.54
C LEU A 181 18.08 -0.89 -8.21
N ILE A 182 18.16 -1.32 -6.94
CA ILE A 182 19.12 -2.34 -6.53
C ILE A 182 18.76 -3.70 -7.16
N GLY A 183 17.49 -4.05 -7.25
CA GLY A 183 17.01 -5.25 -7.93
C GLY A 183 17.45 -5.30 -9.40
N HIS A 184 17.30 -4.20 -10.14
CA HIS A 184 17.82 -4.09 -11.50
C HIS A 184 19.34 -4.27 -11.55
N LEU A 185 20.08 -3.53 -10.71
CA LEU A 185 21.54 -3.62 -10.67
C LEU A 185 22.02 -5.05 -10.36
N ASN A 186 21.37 -5.73 -9.42
CA ASN A 186 21.70 -7.09 -9.00
C ASN A 186 21.59 -8.12 -10.13
N HIS A 187 20.67 -7.91 -11.07
CA HIS A 187 20.45 -8.80 -12.23
C HIS A 187 21.09 -8.27 -13.51
N ALA A 188 21.60 -7.04 -13.49
CA ALA A 188 22.22 -6.45 -14.66
C ALA A 188 23.50 -7.21 -15.04
N ASN A 189 23.86 -7.13 -16.32
CA ASN A 189 25.13 -7.61 -16.86
C ASN A 189 26.33 -6.73 -16.40
N LEU A 190 26.52 -6.61 -15.09
CA LEU A 190 27.54 -5.78 -14.45
C LEU A 190 28.39 -6.61 -13.49
N ASN A 191 29.71 -6.36 -13.48
CA ASN A 191 30.65 -7.07 -12.60
C ASN A 191 31.08 -6.19 -11.41
N TRP A 192 30.21 -5.31 -10.94
CA TRP A 192 30.52 -4.43 -9.83
C TRP A 192 30.54 -5.22 -8.52
N GLY A 193 31.68 -5.19 -7.82
CA GLY A 193 31.87 -5.88 -6.54
C GLY A 193 31.94 -4.94 -5.32
N TYR A 194 31.70 -3.64 -5.51
CA TYR A 194 31.61 -2.57 -4.48
C TYR A 194 32.76 -2.41 -3.48
N GLY A 195 33.85 -3.18 -3.59
CA GLY A 195 35.03 -3.04 -2.72
C GLY A 195 34.63 -3.14 -1.24
N PRO A 196 35.11 -2.25 -0.34
CA PRO A 196 34.72 -2.26 1.07
C PRO A 196 33.22 -2.06 1.35
N PHE A 197 32.42 -1.58 0.38
CA PHE A 197 30.98 -1.42 0.59
C PHE A 197 30.21 -2.73 0.47
N ARG A 198 30.82 -3.81 -0.05
CA ARG A 198 30.22 -5.16 -0.18
C ARG A 198 29.86 -5.83 1.15
N TYR A 199 30.33 -5.27 2.27
CA TYR A 199 29.98 -5.73 3.61
C TYR A 199 28.65 -5.14 4.11
N ILE A 200 28.17 -4.08 3.45
CA ILE A 200 26.91 -3.39 3.78
C ILE A 200 25.90 -3.60 2.66
N PHE A 201 26.28 -3.33 1.42
CA PHE A 201 25.41 -3.40 0.26
C PHE A 201 25.63 -4.67 -0.54
N ASN A 202 24.54 -5.29 -0.98
CA ASN A 202 24.63 -6.33 -1.99
C ASN A 202 25.11 -5.71 -3.31
N SER A 203 25.86 -6.48 -4.08
CA SER A 203 26.44 -6.02 -5.34
C SER A 203 26.00 -6.92 -6.49
N PRO A 204 26.01 -6.41 -7.74
CA PRO A 204 25.74 -7.23 -8.93
C PRO A 204 26.56 -8.52 -8.92
N ARG A 205 27.87 -8.44 -8.64
CA ARG A 205 28.72 -9.64 -8.59
C ARG A 205 28.27 -10.65 -7.53
N MET A 206 27.91 -10.19 -6.32
CA MET A 206 27.45 -11.08 -5.25
C MET A 206 26.13 -11.78 -5.62
N HIS A 207 25.20 -11.04 -6.21
CA HIS A 207 23.90 -11.58 -6.63
C HIS A 207 24.01 -12.52 -7.83
N LEU A 208 24.95 -12.28 -8.75
CA LEU A 208 25.25 -13.25 -9.81
C LEU A 208 25.78 -14.58 -9.23
N TYR A 209 26.56 -14.55 -8.14
CA TYR A 209 26.98 -15.76 -7.44
C TYR A 209 25.86 -16.46 -6.65
N HIS A 210 24.82 -15.71 -6.27
CA HIS A 210 23.60 -16.29 -5.74
C HIS A 210 22.87 -17.14 -6.80
N HIS A 211 22.88 -16.68 -8.05
CA HIS A 211 22.34 -17.39 -9.22
C HIS A 211 23.29 -18.43 -9.84
N ALA A 212 24.43 -18.72 -9.22
CA ALA A 212 25.43 -19.61 -9.79
C ALA A 212 24.92 -21.05 -9.90
N TYR A 213 25.22 -21.71 -11.03
CA TYR A 213 24.82 -23.11 -11.28
C TYR A 213 25.36 -24.07 -10.22
N ASP A 214 26.58 -23.81 -9.75
CA ASP A 214 27.27 -24.61 -8.73
C ASP A 214 27.23 -23.94 -7.35
N ALA A 215 26.19 -23.14 -7.07
CA ALA A 215 26.00 -22.55 -5.74
C ALA A 215 25.88 -23.65 -4.66
N PRO A 216 26.50 -23.47 -3.48
CA PRO A 216 26.41 -24.45 -2.40
C PRO A 216 24.96 -24.55 -1.90
N ALA A 217 24.49 -25.76 -1.59
CA ALA A 217 23.18 -25.93 -0.96
C ALA A 217 23.21 -25.42 0.50
N PRO A 218 22.18 -24.70 0.98
CA PRO A 218 20.92 -24.37 0.28
C PRO A 218 20.97 -23.11 -0.60
N GLY A 219 22.07 -22.37 -0.59
CA GLY A 219 22.29 -21.15 -1.35
C GLY A 219 23.29 -20.24 -0.62
N GLN A 220 23.55 -19.06 -1.20
CA GLN A 220 24.42 -18.03 -0.63
C GLN A 220 23.98 -16.64 -1.09
N ASN A 221 24.40 -15.57 -0.41
CA ASN A 221 24.12 -14.18 -0.80
C ASN A 221 22.62 -13.88 -1.02
N PHE A 222 21.81 -14.04 0.02
CA PHE A 222 20.35 -13.81 -0.06
C PHE A 222 19.95 -12.34 0.05
N GLY A 223 20.87 -11.44 0.40
CA GLY A 223 20.63 -10.00 0.51
C GLY A 223 20.14 -9.42 -0.80
N ILE A 224 19.10 -8.58 -0.75
CA ILE A 224 18.62 -7.86 -1.94
C ILE A 224 19.29 -6.49 -1.98
N ILE A 225 19.03 -5.63 -1.00
CA ILE A 225 19.67 -4.32 -0.88
C ILE A 225 20.93 -4.43 -0.03
N LEU A 226 20.82 -5.03 1.16
CA LEU A 226 21.91 -5.10 2.12
C LEU A 226 22.48 -6.51 2.18
N SER A 227 23.80 -6.63 2.03
CA SER A 227 24.54 -7.88 2.22
C SER A 227 24.86 -8.13 3.69
N CYS A 228 24.72 -7.13 4.57
CA CYS A 228 25.08 -7.25 5.99
C CYS A 228 24.33 -8.38 6.70
N TRP A 229 23.13 -8.74 6.23
CA TRP A 229 22.39 -9.89 6.74
C TRP A 229 23.12 -11.20 6.46
N ASP A 230 23.63 -11.38 5.24
CA ASP A 230 24.39 -12.57 4.90
C ASP A 230 25.68 -12.71 5.70
N TRP A 231 26.30 -11.58 6.05
CA TRP A 231 27.43 -11.57 7.00
C TRP A 231 27.02 -12.01 8.39
N LEU A 232 25.97 -11.39 8.92
CA LEU A 232 25.50 -11.62 10.28
C LEU A 232 25.05 -13.07 10.49
N PHE A 233 24.43 -13.68 9.47
CA PHE A 233 23.89 -15.03 9.54
C PHE A 233 24.76 -16.10 8.84
N GLY A 234 25.96 -15.73 8.38
CA GLY A 234 26.94 -16.68 7.84
C GLY A 234 26.55 -17.32 6.49
N THR A 235 25.81 -16.59 5.66
CA THR A 235 25.41 -17.00 4.29
C THR A 235 26.12 -16.21 3.19
N CYS A 236 27.09 -15.38 3.56
CA CYS A 236 27.83 -14.54 2.62
C CYS A 236 28.93 -15.31 1.87
N HIS A 237 29.00 -15.06 0.57
CA HIS A 237 30.12 -15.38 -0.29
C HIS A 237 30.62 -14.10 -0.96
N LEU A 238 31.89 -13.77 -0.76
CA LEU A 238 32.54 -12.61 -1.37
C LEU A 238 33.41 -13.02 -2.57
N PRO A 239 32.89 -12.94 -3.80
CA PRO A 239 33.67 -13.27 -4.97
C PRO A 239 34.60 -12.12 -5.39
N ASP A 240 35.87 -12.45 -5.64
CA ASP A 240 36.81 -11.54 -6.29
C ASP A 240 36.72 -11.61 -7.83
N GLU A 241 36.30 -12.77 -8.36
CA GLU A 241 36.14 -13.04 -9.79
C GLU A 241 34.68 -12.96 -10.25
N PRO A 242 34.41 -12.85 -11.57
CA PRO A 242 33.05 -12.94 -12.11
C PRO A 242 32.44 -14.34 -11.96
N CYS A 243 31.12 -14.42 -11.77
CA CYS A 243 30.41 -15.70 -11.72
C CYS A 243 30.54 -16.46 -13.07
N PRO A 244 31.09 -17.69 -13.07
CA PRO A 244 31.42 -18.40 -14.30
C PRO A 244 30.21 -18.94 -15.04
N LYS A 245 29.18 -19.40 -14.32
CA LYS A 245 28.01 -20.05 -14.91
C LYS A 245 26.77 -19.84 -14.04
N ILE A 246 25.66 -19.53 -14.69
CA ILE A 246 24.36 -19.22 -14.08
C ILE A 246 23.37 -20.35 -14.35
N GLY A 247 22.43 -20.55 -13.43
CA GLY A 247 21.27 -21.45 -13.59
C GLY A 247 21.18 -22.44 -12.43
N PHE A 248 20.57 -23.60 -12.67
CA PHE A 248 20.53 -24.69 -11.70
C PHE A 248 20.33 -26.06 -12.39
N PRO A 249 20.65 -27.19 -11.73
CA PRO A 249 20.39 -28.52 -12.25
C PRO A 249 18.90 -28.76 -12.56
N GLY A 250 18.59 -29.11 -13.81
CA GLY A 250 17.20 -29.31 -14.25
C GLY A 250 16.49 -28.03 -14.73
N VAL A 251 17.23 -26.93 -14.96
CA VAL A 251 16.67 -25.69 -15.53
C VAL A 251 15.96 -25.90 -16.87
N ASP A 252 16.39 -26.89 -17.66
CA ASP A 252 15.78 -27.24 -18.95
C ASP A 252 14.40 -27.91 -18.81
N ASP A 253 14.04 -28.39 -17.63
CA ASP A 253 12.72 -28.97 -17.36
C ASP A 253 11.64 -27.91 -17.13
N LEU A 254 12.04 -26.65 -16.87
CA LEU A 254 11.09 -25.55 -16.72
C LEU A 254 10.59 -25.08 -18.10
N PRO A 255 9.31 -24.69 -18.20
CA PRO A 255 8.82 -23.96 -19.36
C PRO A 255 9.66 -22.70 -19.61
N ASN A 256 9.83 -22.34 -20.88
CA ASN A 256 10.59 -21.14 -21.25
C ASN A 256 9.70 -19.93 -21.54
N ASP A 257 8.38 -20.13 -21.60
CA ASP A 257 7.38 -19.09 -21.81
C ASP A 257 6.75 -18.61 -20.49
N PHE A 258 6.26 -17.37 -20.52
CA PHE A 258 5.60 -16.73 -19.37
C PHE A 258 4.48 -17.60 -18.77
N PHE A 259 3.57 -18.14 -19.58
CA PHE A 259 2.39 -18.85 -19.08
C PHE A 259 2.76 -20.16 -18.40
N GLY A 260 3.66 -20.94 -19.00
CA GLY A 260 4.16 -22.18 -18.42
C GLY A 260 4.87 -21.94 -17.08
N GLN A 261 5.70 -20.90 -16.98
CA GLN A 261 6.43 -20.58 -15.76
C GLN A 261 5.52 -20.02 -14.66
N VAL A 262 4.55 -19.18 -15.00
CA VAL A 262 3.52 -18.71 -14.04
C VAL A 262 2.71 -19.89 -13.49
N ALA A 263 2.38 -20.86 -14.33
CA ALA A 263 1.65 -22.06 -13.91
C ALA A 263 2.53 -23.12 -13.21
N TRP A 264 3.86 -23.00 -13.27
CA TRP A 264 4.80 -24.01 -12.76
C TRP A 264 4.55 -24.45 -11.31
N PRO A 265 4.21 -23.55 -10.35
CA PRO A 265 3.93 -23.97 -8.99
C PRO A 265 2.72 -24.91 -8.87
N LEU A 266 1.72 -24.81 -9.75
CA LEU A 266 0.42 -25.51 -9.62
C LEU A 266 0.56 -27.05 -9.58
N PRO A 267 1.29 -27.71 -10.51
CA PRO A 267 1.55 -29.14 -10.38
C PRO A 267 2.37 -29.52 -9.14
N GLN A 268 3.21 -28.61 -8.62
CA GLN A 268 4.06 -28.91 -7.46
C GLN A 268 3.26 -28.89 -6.16
N PHE A 269 2.27 -28.00 -6.03
CA PHE A 269 1.25 -28.07 -4.96
C PHE A 269 0.61 -29.46 -4.95
N VAL A 270 0.21 -29.94 -6.10
CA VAL A 270 -0.45 -31.23 -6.25
C VAL A 270 0.47 -32.40 -5.87
N LYS A 271 1.79 -32.35 -6.12
CA LYS A 271 2.73 -33.39 -5.68
C LYS A 271 3.01 -33.35 -4.18
N VAL A 272 3.12 -32.15 -3.61
CA VAL A 272 3.33 -31.95 -2.15
C VAL A 272 2.11 -32.41 -1.37
N PHE A 273 0.90 -32.14 -1.87
CA PHE A 273 -0.37 -32.53 -1.26
C PHE A 273 -0.95 -33.84 -1.81
N GLY A 274 -0.27 -34.48 -2.76
CA GLY A 274 -0.80 -35.62 -3.50
C GLY A 274 0.28 -36.62 -3.87
N LYS A 275 0.32 -37.72 -3.11
CA LYS A 275 0.60 -39.02 -3.73
C LYS A 275 -0.51 -39.30 -4.77
N GLY A 276 -0.24 -38.89 -6.01
CA GLY A 276 -0.96 -39.26 -7.23
C GLY A 276 -2.22 -38.45 -7.53
N THR A 277 -2.19 -37.61 -8.59
CA THR A 277 -3.44 -37.20 -9.24
C THR A 277 -3.29 -36.94 -10.74
N ARG A 278 -4.38 -37.29 -11.43
CA ARG A 278 -4.72 -37.14 -12.86
C ARG A 278 -5.11 -35.68 -13.24
N PRO A 279 -5.20 -35.34 -14.54
CA PRO A 279 -5.38 -33.97 -15.11
C PRO A 279 -6.62 -33.16 -14.70
N MET A 280 -7.44 -33.63 -13.77
CA MET A 280 -8.64 -32.93 -13.30
C MET A 280 -8.31 -31.71 -12.41
N THR A 281 -7.08 -31.64 -11.87
CA THR A 281 -6.64 -30.57 -10.96
C THR A 281 -6.28 -29.26 -11.66
N SER A 282 -5.79 -29.30 -12.92
CA SER A 282 -5.61 -28.10 -13.74
C SER A 282 -6.94 -27.38 -14.02
N ILE A 283 -8.03 -28.14 -14.11
CA ILE A 283 -9.39 -27.61 -14.27
C ILE A 283 -9.87 -26.96 -12.96
N ILE A 284 -9.55 -27.54 -11.80
CA ILE A 284 -9.88 -26.98 -10.47
C ILE A 284 -9.13 -25.66 -10.23
N GLY A 285 -7.86 -25.55 -10.62
CA GLY A 285 -7.09 -24.30 -10.49
C GLY A 285 -7.67 -23.16 -11.33
N ILE A 286 -8.04 -23.45 -12.57
CA ILE A 286 -8.75 -22.50 -13.45
C ILE A 286 -10.13 -22.15 -12.85
N LEU A 287 -10.86 -23.12 -12.32
CA LEU A 287 -12.13 -22.91 -11.64
C LEU A 287 -12.00 -22.03 -10.39
N ILE A 288 -10.95 -22.19 -9.58
CA ILE A 288 -10.71 -21.34 -8.41
C ILE A 288 -10.41 -19.91 -8.85
N LEU A 289 -9.58 -19.70 -9.87
CA LEU A 289 -9.31 -18.37 -10.41
C LEU A 289 -10.57 -17.72 -10.99
N LEU A 290 -11.41 -18.50 -11.68
CA LEU A 290 -12.72 -18.05 -12.19
C LEU A 290 -13.75 -17.82 -11.07
N ILE A 291 -13.71 -18.58 -9.98
CA ILE A 291 -14.56 -18.38 -8.79
C ILE A 291 -14.12 -17.14 -8.04
N LEU A 292 -12.82 -16.89 -7.86
CA LEU A 292 -12.31 -15.67 -7.26
C LEU A 292 -12.66 -14.43 -8.11
N TYR A 293 -12.56 -14.55 -9.43
CA TYR A 293 -13.05 -13.55 -10.37
C TYR A 293 -14.58 -13.38 -10.28
N GLY A 294 -15.35 -14.47 -10.18
CA GLY A 294 -16.81 -14.43 -10.02
C GLY A 294 -17.25 -13.80 -8.70
N VAL A 295 -16.59 -14.12 -7.58
CA VAL A 295 -16.82 -13.50 -6.27
C VAL A 295 -16.49 -12.00 -6.30
N SER A 296 -15.45 -11.60 -7.05
CA SER A 296 -15.18 -10.17 -7.27
C SER A 296 -16.28 -9.45 -8.08
N LEU A 297 -17.05 -10.17 -8.89
CA LEU A 297 -18.16 -9.62 -9.67
C LEU A 297 -19.50 -9.64 -8.92
N VAL A 298 -19.70 -10.58 -7.98
CA VAL A 298 -20.94 -10.69 -7.18
C VAL A 298 -21.03 -9.60 -6.10
N SER A 299 -19.90 -8.98 -5.74
CA SER A 299 -19.83 -7.94 -4.70
C SER A 299 -20.42 -6.58 -5.11
N THR A 300 -20.82 -6.42 -6.39
CA THR A 300 -21.43 -5.19 -6.91
C THR A 300 -22.95 -5.26 -7.09
N SER A 301 -23.62 -6.36 -6.70
CA SER A 301 -25.09 -6.45 -6.80
C SER A 301 -25.71 -7.26 -5.67
N SER A 302 -26.11 -6.60 -4.58
CA SER A 302 -27.29 -6.97 -3.79
C SER A 302 -27.57 -5.92 -2.72
N SER A 303 -28.09 -4.77 -3.16
CA SER A 303 -29.10 -4.06 -2.39
C SER A 303 -30.41 -4.81 -2.56
N ASP A 304 -30.62 -5.91 -1.82
CA ASP A 304 -31.95 -6.52 -1.72
C ASP A 304 -32.28 -6.83 -0.26
N THR A 305 -33.34 -6.15 0.16
CA THR A 305 -34.06 -6.21 1.42
C THR A 305 -34.38 -7.65 1.84
N LEU A 306 -33.94 -8.03 3.05
CA LEU A 306 -34.46 -9.20 3.75
C LEU A 306 -35.28 -8.73 4.95
N SER A 307 -36.58 -8.55 4.69
CA SER A 307 -37.61 -8.42 5.71
C SER A 307 -37.80 -9.76 6.40
N LEU A 308 -37.37 -9.87 7.65
CA LEU A 308 -37.80 -10.95 8.54
C LEU A 308 -38.79 -10.38 9.55
N ASN A 309 -40.02 -10.89 9.43
CA ASN A 309 -41.12 -10.73 10.38
C ASN A 309 -40.65 -11.02 11.81
N GLU A 310 -40.60 -9.98 12.64
CA GLU A 310 -40.89 -10.13 14.07
C GLU A 310 -41.99 -9.13 14.45
N SER A 311 -43.05 -9.69 15.01
CA SER A 311 -44.25 -9.05 15.51
C SER A 311 -43.96 -7.82 16.35
N THR A 312 -44.59 -6.70 16.02
CA THR A 312 -44.73 -5.50 16.86
C THR A 312 -45.16 -5.82 18.30
N PRO A 313 -44.45 -5.28 19.30
CA PRO A 313 -45.07 -4.73 20.49
C PRO A 313 -44.82 -3.22 20.57
N SER A 314 -45.93 -2.48 20.67
CA SER A 314 -46.08 -1.20 21.35
C SER A 314 -44.85 -0.31 21.58
N LEU A 315 -44.92 0.90 21.02
CA LEU A 315 -44.27 2.14 21.47
C LEU A 315 -43.73 2.08 22.92
N GLN A 316 -42.42 1.90 23.05
CA GLN A 316 -41.66 2.33 24.21
C GLN A 316 -40.46 3.16 23.77
N THR A 317 -40.54 4.45 24.06
CA THR A 317 -39.43 5.41 24.08
C THR A 317 -38.38 4.99 25.10
N VAL A 318 -37.31 4.31 24.66
CA VAL A 318 -36.03 4.16 25.37
C VAL A 318 -34.96 3.93 24.28
N GLY A 319 -34.17 4.93 23.90
CA GLY A 319 -32.86 5.19 24.50
C GLY A 319 -31.91 5.67 23.40
N GLN A 320 -31.39 6.88 23.55
CA GLN A 320 -30.34 7.44 22.70
C GLN A 320 -29.11 6.53 22.69
N THR A 321 -28.83 5.86 21.58
CA THR A 321 -27.52 5.22 21.39
C THR A 321 -26.50 6.31 21.12
N LYS A 322 -25.66 6.59 22.12
CA LYS A 322 -24.49 7.47 22.02
C LYS A 322 -23.57 6.96 20.90
N VAL A 323 -23.55 7.65 19.76
CA VAL A 323 -22.43 7.53 18.82
C VAL A 323 -21.28 8.35 19.39
N ARG A 324 -20.20 7.67 19.81
CA ARG A 324 -18.91 8.30 20.14
C ARG A 324 -18.13 8.44 18.84
N LEU A 325 -18.09 9.65 18.28
CA LEU A 325 -17.10 10.00 17.27
C LEU A 325 -15.86 10.52 18.00
N TYR A 326 -14.85 9.66 18.15
CA TYR A 326 -13.47 10.10 18.36
C TYR A 326 -12.79 9.96 17.00
N THR A 327 -12.30 11.05 16.41
CA THR A 327 -11.39 11.01 15.27
C THR A 327 -10.01 11.43 15.77
N GLU A 328 -8.99 10.63 15.46
CA GLU A 328 -7.64 10.79 16.01
C GLU A 328 -6.73 11.67 15.13
N THR A 329 -7.10 11.91 13.87
CA THR A 329 -6.35 12.80 12.96
C THR A 329 -7.27 13.62 12.05
N THR A 330 -6.80 14.83 11.68
CA THR A 330 -7.53 15.82 10.87
C THR A 330 -7.78 15.32 9.43
N GLU A 331 -6.92 14.44 8.93
CA GLU A 331 -6.95 13.93 7.56
C GLU A 331 -8.08 12.93 7.32
N TYR A 332 -8.45 12.15 8.35
CA TYR A 332 -9.58 11.21 8.29
C TYR A 332 -10.93 11.92 8.44
N PHE A 333 -10.96 13.04 9.18
CA PHE A 333 -12.12 13.94 9.19
C PHE A 333 -12.39 14.47 7.78
N PHE A 334 -11.35 14.86 7.04
CA PHE A 334 -11.48 15.33 5.66
C PHE A 334 -11.85 14.25 4.65
N GLN A 335 -11.42 12.99 4.82
CA GLN A 335 -11.89 11.89 3.97
C GLN A 335 -13.36 11.55 4.21
N VAL A 336 -13.81 11.58 5.47
CA VAL A 336 -15.23 11.39 5.80
C VAL A 336 -16.09 12.56 5.29
N SER A 337 -15.58 13.80 5.35
CA SER A 337 -16.26 14.98 4.78
C SER A 337 -16.24 15.03 3.24
N ALA A 338 -15.15 14.62 2.58
CA ALA A 338 -15.07 14.59 1.12
C ALA A 338 -16.00 13.53 0.49
N CYS A 339 -16.26 12.42 1.19
CA CYS A 339 -17.30 11.46 0.81
C CYS A 339 -18.72 12.02 0.91
N ILE A 340 -18.94 13.02 1.77
CA ILE A 340 -20.23 13.70 1.93
C ILE A 340 -20.50 14.68 0.78
N ASP A 341 -19.45 15.22 0.15
CA ASP A 341 -19.55 16.26 -0.88
C ASP A 341 -19.78 15.71 -2.31
N LEU A 342 -19.29 14.50 -2.61
CA LEU A 342 -19.39 13.87 -3.93
C LEU A 342 -20.73 13.16 -4.22
N GLU A 343 -21.51 12.82 -3.20
CA GLU A 343 -22.86 12.22 -3.35
C GLU A 343 -24.00 13.26 -3.40
N SER A 344 -23.67 14.55 -3.53
CA SER A 344 -24.61 15.67 -3.37
C SER A 344 -25.64 15.88 -4.49
N MET A 345 -25.78 14.95 -5.46
CA MET A 345 -26.67 15.11 -6.63
C MET A 345 -27.80 14.07 -6.79
N SER A 346 -28.08 13.18 -5.83
CA SER A 346 -29.25 12.27 -5.91
C SER A 346 -29.98 12.14 -4.57
N GLY A 347 -31.32 12.24 -4.61
CA GLY A 347 -32.23 12.48 -3.47
C GLY A 347 -32.38 11.39 -2.41
N ASP A 348 -31.44 10.47 -2.24
CA ASP A 348 -31.52 9.37 -1.26
C ASP A 348 -30.38 9.45 -0.24
N TRP A 349 -30.65 10.08 0.91
CA TRP A 349 -29.69 10.20 2.01
C TRP A 349 -29.68 8.94 2.89
N LEU A 350 -28.50 8.34 3.10
CA LEU A 350 -28.29 7.26 4.07
C LEU A 350 -28.40 7.74 5.53
N HIS A 351 -28.10 9.03 5.80
CA HIS A 351 -28.10 9.61 7.15
C HIS A 351 -28.71 11.03 7.20
N ARG A 352 -30.04 11.15 7.23
CA ARG A 352 -30.77 12.44 7.29
C ARG A 352 -30.47 13.31 8.51
N ALA A 353 -29.87 12.75 9.57
CA ALA A 353 -29.58 13.46 10.82
C ALA A 353 -28.52 14.58 10.69
N TYR A 354 -27.79 14.64 9.57
CA TYR A 354 -26.71 15.61 9.34
C TYR A 354 -27.14 16.85 8.55
N LYS A 355 -28.43 17.02 8.23
CA LYS A 355 -28.95 18.20 7.53
C LYS A 355 -30.22 18.73 8.19
N THR A 356 -30.25 20.03 8.46
CA THR A 356 -31.46 20.77 8.84
C THR A 356 -31.97 21.57 7.63
N ASN A 357 -33.29 21.54 7.39
CA ASN A 357 -33.90 22.29 6.28
C ASN A 357 -34.42 23.64 6.79
N THR A 358 -34.14 24.72 6.06
CA THR A 358 -34.53 26.10 6.42
C THR A 358 -36.04 26.35 6.36
N GLN A 359 -36.84 25.37 5.91
CA GLN A 359 -38.30 25.43 5.88
C GLN A 359 -39.00 24.66 7.01
N GLU A 360 -38.28 23.93 7.87
CA GLU A 360 -38.91 23.31 9.03
C GLU A 360 -39.15 24.36 10.14
N PRO A 361 -40.32 24.35 10.80
CA PRO A 361 -40.63 25.33 11.81
C PRO A 361 -39.58 25.30 12.91
N THR A 362 -39.15 26.48 13.32
CA THR A 362 -38.24 26.86 14.41
C THR A 362 -38.55 26.25 15.80
N SER A 363 -39.36 25.20 15.88
CA SER A 363 -39.76 24.51 17.10
C SER A 363 -38.92 23.28 17.47
N ILE A 364 -38.00 22.82 16.61
CA ILE A 364 -37.07 21.70 16.93
C ILE A 364 -35.66 22.18 17.29
N LEU A 365 -35.34 23.46 17.08
CA LEU A 365 -34.07 24.03 17.51
C LEU A 365 -34.10 24.30 19.02
N ALA A 366 -33.83 23.27 19.81
CA ALA A 366 -33.02 23.50 21.00
C ALA A 366 -31.75 24.21 20.49
N LYS A 367 -31.69 25.53 20.69
CA LYS A 367 -30.67 26.44 20.15
C LYS A 367 -29.31 25.72 20.04
N PRO A 368 -28.73 25.52 18.83
CA PRO A 368 -27.33 25.12 18.78
C PRO A 368 -26.53 26.18 19.55
N LEU A 369 -25.61 25.79 20.42
CA LEU A 369 -24.91 26.79 21.24
C LEU A 369 -23.83 27.51 20.42
N LEU A 370 -23.38 26.90 19.31
CA LEU A 370 -22.31 27.38 18.44
C LEU A 370 -22.69 27.25 16.96
N GLU A 371 -22.53 28.34 16.21
CA GLU A 371 -22.62 28.38 14.76
C GLU A 371 -21.25 28.74 14.18
N ILE A 372 -20.76 27.96 13.22
CA ILE A 372 -19.48 28.21 12.54
C ILE A 372 -19.79 28.81 11.16
N PHE A 373 -19.25 30.00 10.92
CA PHE A 373 -19.36 30.69 9.64
C PHE A 373 -18.07 30.51 8.86
N ASP A 374 -18.15 29.75 7.77
CA ASP A 374 -17.04 29.62 6.85
C ASP A 374 -17.15 30.73 5.79
N SER A 375 -16.14 31.60 5.70
CA SER A 375 -16.10 32.67 4.71
C SER A 375 -14.64 32.88 4.26
N PRO A 376 -14.30 32.60 2.99
CA PRO A 376 -12.89 32.50 2.59
C PRO A 376 -12.09 33.80 2.56
N THR A 377 -12.69 34.97 2.77
CA THR A 377 -11.98 36.26 2.62
C THR A 377 -12.61 37.37 3.46
N GLY A 378 -11.78 38.30 3.94
CA GLY A 378 -12.16 39.45 4.76
C GLY A 378 -13.05 40.51 4.10
N ASP A 379 -14.15 40.12 3.44
CA ASP A 379 -15.18 41.06 2.98
C ASP A 379 -16.16 41.36 4.13
N ASP A 380 -15.93 42.51 4.79
CA ASP A 380 -16.71 43.04 5.91
C ASP A 380 -18.22 43.24 5.59
N ARG A 381 -18.63 43.12 4.33
CA ARG A 381 -20.03 43.32 3.91
C ARG A 381 -20.94 42.13 4.24
N ASN A 382 -20.45 40.89 4.19
CA ASN A 382 -21.24 39.71 4.56
C ASN A 382 -21.37 39.53 6.08
N LYS A 383 -20.41 40.08 6.85
CA LYS A 383 -20.52 40.12 8.32
C LYS A 383 -21.79 40.86 8.74
N ARG A 384 -22.10 42.03 8.16
CA ARG A 384 -23.27 42.82 8.59
C ARG A 384 -24.64 42.17 8.35
N LEU A 385 -24.81 41.37 7.31
CA LEU A 385 -26.11 40.78 6.95
C LEU A 385 -26.54 39.64 7.89
N VAL A 386 -25.59 39.00 8.58
CA VAL A 386 -25.86 37.91 9.55
C VAL A 386 -25.85 38.42 10.99
N TYR A 387 -25.05 39.44 11.31
CA TYR A 387 -24.97 40.05 12.65
C TYR A 387 -26.33 40.53 13.20
N GLU A 388 -27.27 40.94 12.34
CA GLU A 388 -28.59 41.44 12.77
C GLU A 388 -29.64 40.35 13.02
N ARG A 389 -29.42 39.09 12.59
CA ARG A 389 -30.50 38.09 12.55
C ARG A 389 -30.53 37.08 13.70
N ILE A 390 -29.42 36.83 14.42
CA ILE A 390 -29.41 35.84 15.51
C ILE A 390 -28.49 36.28 16.67
N SER A 391 -29.03 37.08 17.58
CA SER A 391 -28.29 37.70 18.70
C SER A 391 -27.98 36.77 19.88
N SER A 392 -28.05 35.44 19.72
CA SER A 392 -27.90 34.49 20.84
C SER A 392 -27.01 33.27 20.57
N LEU A 393 -26.20 33.28 19.51
CA LEU A 393 -25.32 32.16 19.14
C LEU A 393 -23.85 32.53 19.35
N GLN A 394 -23.05 31.63 19.92
CA GLN A 394 -21.59 31.75 19.90
C GLN A 394 -21.12 31.53 18.46
N GLN A 395 -20.17 32.32 17.97
CA GLN A 395 -19.73 32.28 16.57
C GLN A 395 -18.24 31.93 16.46
N MET A 396 -17.87 31.14 15.44
CA MET A 396 -16.48 30.93 15.02
C MET A 396 -16.33 31.24 13.53
N THR A 397 -15.21 31.83 13.17
CA THR A 397 -14.80 32.17 11.81
C THR A 397 -13.52 31.42 11.45
N GLN A 398 -13.21 31.32 10.15
CA GLN A 398 -12.04 30.59 9.66
C GLN A 398 -10.72 31.01 10.33
N SER A 399 -10.56 32.31 10.62
CA SER A 399 -9.39 32.84 11.35
C SER A 399 -9.29 32.38 12.80
N ASP A 400 -10.36 31.86 13.40
CA ASP A 400 -10.33 31.35 14.78
C ASP A 400 -9.74 29.93 14.87
N TYR A 401 -9.65 29.18 13.76
CA TYR A 401 -9.16 27.80 13.75
C TYR A 401 -8.06 27.52 12.73
N PHE A 402 -7.65 28.53 11.96
CA PHE A 402 -6.49 28.50 11.07
C PHE A 402 -5.40 29.47 11.52
N ASP A 403 -4.14 29.13 11.26
CA ASP A 403 -2.97 29.98 11.54
C ASP A 403 -2.99 31.25 10.66
N GLU A 404 -2.86 32.44 11.27
CA GLU A 404 -2.81 33.74 10.59
C GLU A 404 -1.68 33.85 9.56
N HIS A 405 -0.62 33.04 9.69
CA HIS A 405 0.50 33.03 8.75
C HIS A 405 0.36 31.98 7.63
N SER A 406 -0.58 31.03 7.75
CA SER A 406 -0.89 30.08 6.68
C SER A 406 -2.33 29.56 6.80
N LEU A 407 -3.21 30.03 5.91
CA LEU A 407 -4.60 29.52 5.74
C LEU A 407 -4.68 28.03 5.36
N ALA A 408 -3.54 27.34 5.23
CA ALA A 408 -3.44 25.93 4.86
C ALA A 408 -3.24 24.98 6.06
N ARG A 409 -3.15 25.49 7.31
CA ARG A 409 -2.87 24.67 8.48
C ARG A 409 -3.81 24.97 9.64
N SER A 410 -4.55 23.95 10.08
CA SER A 410 -5.41 24.03 11.27
C SER A 410 -4.58 24.15 12.55
N LEU A 411 -5.11 24.86 13.55
CA LEU A 411 -4.53 24.89 14.89
C LEU A 411 -4.47 23.50 15.52
N ASP A 412 -3.54 23.30 16.46
CA ASP A 412 -3.41 22.03 17.17
C ASP A 412 -4.63 21.75 18.07
N LYS A 413 -4.83 20.46 18.37
CA LYS A 413 -5.97 19.95 19.16
C LYS A 413 -6.12 20.65 20.51
N MET A 414 -5.03 21.00 21.19
CA MET A 414 -5.07 21.60 22.52
C MET A 414 -5.53 23.06 22.44
N THR A 415 -5.07 23.78 21.41
CA THR A 415 -5.47 25.15 21.12
C THR A 415 -6.95 25.22 20.72
N LEU A 416 -7.42 24.34 19.84
CA LEU A 416 -8.84 24.25 19.46
C LEU A 416 -9.74 23.95 20.66
N GLN A 417 -9.35 23.01 21.52
CA GLN A 417 -10.10 22.70 22.74
C GLN A 417 -10.18 23.89 23.71
N LYS A 418 -9.13 24.72 23.77
CA LYS A 418 -9.13 25.94 24.58
C LYS A 418 -10.13 26.97 24.03
N ILE A 419 -10.16 27.16 22.72
CA ILE A 419 -11.08 28.09 22.04
C ILE A 419 -12.54 27.67 22.25
N LEU A 420 -12.84 26.38 22.08
CA LEU A 420 -14.17 25.83 22.31
C LEU A 420 -14.63 26.00 23.77
N ARG A 421 -13.73 25.82 24.75
CA ARG A 421 -14.03 26.06 26.17
C ARG A 421 -14.32 27.53 26.48
N THR A 422 -13.57 28.46 25.87
CA THR A 422 -13.83 29.90 26.02
C THR A 422 -15.20 30.30 25.44
N LYS A 423 -15.68 29.55 24.45
CA LYS A 423 -17.02 29.70 23.85
C LYS A 423 -18.10 28.88 24.54
N GLU A 424 -17.82 28.34 25.72
CA GLU A 424 -18.72 27.51 26.53
C GLU A 424 -19.26 26.26 25.82
N VAL A 425 -18.56 25.79 24.79
CA VAL A 425 -18.91 24.60 24.01
C VAL A 425 -18.49 23.38 24.83
N GLN A 426 -19.47 22.57 25.21
CA GLN A 426 -19.26 21.38 26.02
C GLN A 426 -19.29 20.11 25.17
N GLN A 427 -18.84 19.01 25.75
CA GLN A 427 -18.96 17.71 25.11
C GLN A 427 -20.44 17.39 24.87
N ARG A 428 -20.85 17.16 23.61
CA ARG A 428 -22.23 16.94 23.13
C ARG A 428 -23.02 18.20 22.75
N THR A 429 -22.38 19.36 22.66
CA THR A 429 -23.03 20.52 22.04
C THR A 429 -23.26 20.25 20.56
N GLU A 430 -24.47 20.48 20.08
CA GLU A 430 -24.77 20.48 18.65
C GLU A 430 -24.17 21.73 18.00
N VAL A 431 -23.42 21.51 16.93
CA VAL A 431 -22.73 22.55 16.15
C VAL A 431 -23.34 22.56 14.76
N SER A 432 -23.71 23.74 14.27
CA SER A 432 -24.16 23.93 12.89
C SER A 432 -23.14 24.76 12.12
N THR A 433 -22.88 24.39 10.88
CA THR A 433 -22.02 25.13 9.96
C THR A 433 -22.88 25.79 8.88
N THR A 434 -22.57 27.05 8.55
CA THR A 434 -23.29 27.81 7.53
C THR A 434 -22.27 28.48 6.60
N ASP A 435 -22.28 28.11 5.31
CA ASP A 435 -21.50 28.77 4.26
C ASP A 435 -22.26 29.98 3.70
N LEU A 436 -21.57 31.12 3.60
CA LEU A 436 -22.10 32.39 3.10
C LEU A 436 -21.55 32.76 1.71
N SER A 437 -20.85 31.85 1.03
CA SER A 437 -20.34 32.05 -0.32
C SER A 437 -21.51 32.07 -1.33
N GLY A 438 -21.92 33.28 -1.75
CA GLY A 438 -23.04 33.48 -2.70
C GLY A 438 -22.79 32.99 -4.14
N SER A 439 -21.81 32.13 -4.40
CA SER A 439 -21.46 31.63 -5.73
C SER A 439 -22.00 30.22 -5.94
N LYS A 440 -22.89 30.07 -6.94
CA LYS A 440 -23.14 28.78 -7.57
C LYS A 440 -21.83 28.28 -8.17
N HIS A 441 -21.36 27.12 -7.69
CA HIS A 441 -20.13 26.44 -8.07
C HIS A 441 -18.87 27.10 -7.49
N ASP A 442 -18.39 26.60 -6.35
CA ASP A 442 -17.16 25.80 -6.25
C ASP A 442 -16.87 25.47 -4.78
N HIS A 443 -16.89 24.17 -4.48
CA HIS A 443 -16.18 23.37 -3.47
C HIS A 443 -15.81 23.89 -2.05
N LEU A 444 -16.13 23.00 -1.08
CA LEU A 444 -15.63 22.81 0.31
C LEU A 444 -16.35 23.62 1.41
N TRP A 445 -16.82 23.05 2.55
CA TRP A 445 -16.41 21.86 3.33
C TRP A 445 -17.56 21.17 4.08
#